data_AF-A0A8S3TPU9-F1
#
_entry.id   AF-A0A8S3TPU9-F1
#
_cell.length_a   1.000
_cell.length_b   1.000
_cell.length_c   1.000
_cell.angle_alpha   90.00
_cell.angle_beta   90.00
_cell.angle_gamma   90.00
#
_symmetry.space_group_name_H-M   'P 1'
#
loop_
_entity.id
_entity.type
_entity.pdbx_description
1 polymer ?
#
loop_
_entity_poly.entity_id
_entity_poly.type
_entity_poly.pdbx_seq_one_letter_code
_entity_poly.pdbx_strand_id
1 'polypeptide(L)'
;MNTEIGVEPLSTAELNFFLTVQNMCGKMTYIDYPKLRNYIVIDPTCLIDVLKSIVTSVPIIASLLQGRLTKSDLTNIWSSEKFSHFLQHEEYFRQLLVYYDILSEVRRYDRKSGKKIYVDRYIVPCMITTQNTTTFVEKHLTSGKCVGFVFTFSASDVPDAIPCRIIASILSIWNVKNYENVDLLFSGFVAVVLDRKHDLVVRTEHNTVAVYIVHKEKKS
;
A
#
# COMPACT_ATOMS: atom_id res chain seq x y z
N MET A 1 -28.23 -32.24 -16.60
CA MET A 1 -27.24 -32.25 -15.50
C MET A 1 -27.52 -33.49 -14.68
N ASN A 2 -26.72 -34.53 -14.83
CA ASN A 2 -26.84 -35.76 -14.02
C ASN A 2 -26.27 -35.47 -12.63
N THR A 3 -27.13 -35.34 -11.64
CA THR A 3 -26.77 -35.44 -10.22
C THR A 3 -26.71 -36.92 -9.86
N GLU A 4 -25.63 -37.60 -10.26
CA GLU A 4 -25.44 -39.04 -9.98
C GLU A 4 -24.96 -39.34 -8.55
N ILE A 5 -24.96 -38.35 -7.65
CA ILE A 5 -24.76 -38.56 -6.22
C ILE A 5 -25.74 -37.61 -5.53
N GLY A 6 -26.57 -38.13 -4.62
CA GLY A 6 -27.63 -37.42 -3.89
C GLY A 6 -27.13 -36.36 -2.91
N VAL A 7 -26.26 -35.47 -3.38
CA VAL A 7 -25.77 -34.32 -2.64
C VAL A 7 -26.66 -33.14 -3.01
N GLU A 8 -27.45 -32.69 -2.04
CA GLU A 8 -28.19 -31.44 -2.19
C GLU A 8 -27.19 -30.27 -2.28
N PRO A 9 -27.34 -29.36 -3.25
CA PRO A 9 -26.50 -28.18 -3.33
C PRO A 9 -26.74 -27.30 -2.11
N LEU A 10 -25.66 -26.72 -1.56
CA LEU A 10 -25.75 -25.77 -0.45
C LEU A 10 -26.66 -24.59 -0.82
N SER A 11 -27.48 -24.15 0.13
CA SER A 11 -28.15 -22.86 0.01
C SER A 11 -27.12 -21.72 -0.07
N THR A 12 -27.53 -20.55 -0.55
CA THR A 12 -26.64 -19.38 -0.63
C THR A 12 -26.05 -18.99 0.73
N ALA A 13 -26.83 -19.13 1.82
CA ALA A 13 -26.36 -18.83 3.16
C ALA A 13 -25.30 -19.84 3.62
N GLU A 14 -25.53 -21.13 3.39
CA GLU A 14 -24.59 -22.20 3.74
C GLU A 14 -23.31 -22.10 2.91
N LEU A 15 -23.41 -21.75 1.63
CA LEU A 15 -22.25 -21.53 0.76
C LEU A 15 -21.41 -20.35 1.27
N ASN A 16 -22.03 -19.21 1.58
CA ASN A 16 -21.31 -18.04 2.10
C ASN A 16 -20.62 -18.33 3.44
N PHE A 17 -21.30 -19.06 4.32
CA PHE A 17 -20.73 -19.50 5.59
C PHE A 17 -19.54 -20.45 5.37
N PHE A 18 -19.71 -21.45 4.50
CA PHE A 18 -18.64 -22.39 4.12
C PHE A 18 -17.41 -21.64 3.59
N LEU A 19 -17.58 -20.74 2.61
CA LEU A 19 -16.48 -19.98 2.03
C LEU A 19 -15.75 -19.11 3.06
N THR A 20 -16.52 -18.48 3.97
CA THR A 20 -15.95 -17.66 5.05
C THR A 20 -15.13 -18.50 6.01
N VAL A 21 -15.65 -19.64 6.47
CA VAL A 21 -14.94 -20.56 7.37
C VAL A 21 -13.67 -21.08 6.73
N GLN A 22 -13.72 -21.53 5.47
CA GLN A 22 -12.54 -22.06 4.78
C GLN A 22 -11.47 -20.99 4.55
N ASN A 23 -11.88 -19.74 4.29
CA ASN A 23 -10.98 -18.60 4.21
C ASN A 23 -10.32 -18.28 5.55
N MET A 24 -11.09 -18.25 6.65
CA MET A 24 -10.56 -18.05 7.99
C MET A 24 -9.57 -19.15 8.40
N CYS A 25 -9.80 -20.40 7.98
CA CYS A 25 -8.89 -21.51 8.20
C CYS A 25 -7.67 -21.51 7.28
N GLY A 26 -7.55 -20.56 6.34
CA GLY A 26 -6.45 -20.51 5.38
C GLY A 26 -6.41 -21.69 4.41
N LYS A 27 -7.56 -22.32 4.14
CA LYS A 27 -7.69 -23.45 3.20
C LYS A 27 -7.94 -22.99 1.76
N MET A 28 -8.55 -21.83 1.60
CA MET A 28 -8.77 -21.13 0.33
C MET A 28 -8.71 -19.63 0.61
N THR A 29 -8.61 -18.80 -0.42
CA THR A 29 -8.84 -17.35 -0.28
C THR A 29 -10.18 -16.98 -0.90
N TYR A 30 -11.07 -16.47 -0.06
CA TYR A 30 -12.36 -15.90 -0.47
C TYR A 30 -12.54 -14.54 0.20
N ILE A 31 -12.84 -13.54 -0.61
CA ILE A 31 -13.02 -12.16 -0.14
C ILE A 31 -14.38 -11.69 -0.60
N ASP A 32 -15.29 -11.51 0.36
CA ASP A 32 -16.59 -10.92 0.10
C ASP A 32 -16.47 -9.40 -0.11
N TYR A 33 -15.95 -9.04 -1.27
CA TYR A 33 -15.80 -7.67 -1.73
C TYR A 33 -16.29 -7.58 -3.18
N PRO A 34 -17.02 -6.53 -3.60
CA PRO A 34 -17.78 -6.53 -4.86
C PRO A 34 -17.03 -6.97 -6.11
N LYS A 35 -15.72 -6.70 -6.19
CA LYS A 35 -14.88 -7.05 -7.33
C LYS A 35 -14.06 -8.34 -7.16
N LEU A 36 -13.99 -8.89 -5.94
CA LEU A 36 -13.22 -10.09 -5.60
C LEU A 36 -14.11 -11.31 -5.30
N ARG A 37 -15.36 -11.08 -4.89
CA ARG A 37 -16.30 -12.13 -4.44
C ARG A 37 -16.65 -13.18 -5.49
N ASN A 38 -16.41 -12.88 -6.77
CA ASN A 38 -16.66 -13.82 -7.88
C ASN A 38 -15.48 -14.77 -8.13
N TYR A 39 -14.40 -14.65 -7.34
CA TYR A 39 -13.20 -15.45 -7.46
C TYR A 39 -12.93 -16.17 -6.14
N ILE A 40 -12.55 -17.44 -6.24
CA ILE A 40 -12.11 -18.26 -5.12
C ILE A 40 -10.72 -18.77 -5.48
N VAL A 41 -9.72 -18.46 -4.67
CA VAL A 41 -8.39 -19.04 -4.85
C VAL A 41 -8.35 -20.33 -4.04
N ILE A 42 -8.38 -21.46 -4.75
CA ILE A 42 -8.40 -22.79 -4.11
C ILE A 42 -7.07 -23.10 -3.43
N ASP A 43 -5.96 -22.70 -4.04
CA ASP A 43 -4.61 -22.87 -3.48
C ASP A 43 -4.06 -21.52 -2.96
N PRO A 44 -4.03 -21.30 -1.63
CA PRO A 44 -3.52 -20.07 -1.04
C PRO A 44 -2.06 -19.76 -1.38
N THR A 45 -1.26 -20.76 -1.79
CA THR A 45 0.13 -20.52 -2.20
C THR A 45 0.23 -19.61 -3.43
N CYS A 46 -0.82 -19.57 -4.25
CA CYS A 46 -0.94 -18.63 -5.35
C CYS A 46 -0.73 -17.18 -4.90
N LEU A 47 -1.30 -16.77 -3.75
CA LEU A 47 -1.12 -15.42 -3.22
C LEU A 47 0.34 -15.15 -2.82
N ILE A 48 1.02 -16.16 -2.28
CA ILE A 48 2.45 -16.08 -1.94
C ILE A 48 3.27 -15.88 -3.22
N ASP A 49 2.92 -16.56 -4.31
CA ASP A 49 3.65 -16.44 -5.57
C ASP A 49 3.40 -15.10 -6.27
N VAL A 50 2.18 -14.54 -6.16
CA VAL A 50 1.88 -13.17 -6.57
C VAL A 50 2.76 -12.18 -5.80
N LEU A 51 2.86 -12.32 -4.47
CA LEU A 51 3.75 -11.49 -3.65
C LEU A 51 5.23 -11.64 -4.04
N LYS A 52 5.71 -12.88 -4.21
CA LYS A 52 7.08 -13.16 -4.65
C LYS A 52 7.38 -12.53 -6.00
N SER A 53 6.41 -12.48 -6.92
CA SER A 53 6.59 -11.85 -8.24
C SER A 53 7.01 -10.39 -8.11
N ILE A 54 6.48 -9.65 -7.13
CA ILE A 54 6.84 -8.26 -6.90
C ILE A 54 8.21 -8.15 -6.24
N VAL A 55 8.44 -8.89 -5.15
CA VAL A 55 9.67 -8.81 -4.36
C VAL A 55 10.90 -9.29 -5.15
N THR A 56 10.75 -10.33 -5.96
CA THR A 56 11.87 -10.89 -6.74
C THR A 56 12.19 -10.10 -8.01
N SER A 57 11.35 -9.16 -8.41
CA SER A 57 11.56 -8.29 -9.58
C SER A 57 12.34 -7.00 -9.28
N VAL A 58 12.72 -6.75 -8.03
CA VAL A 58 13.56 -5.61 -7.62
C VAL A 58 14.81 -5.40 -8.48
N PRO A 59 15.57 -6.44 -8.89
CA PRO A 59 16.75 -6.24 -9.74
C PRO A 59 16.44 -5.64 -11.12
N ILE A 60 15.19 -5.79 -11.59
CA ILE A 60 14.74 -5.34 -12.91
C ILE A 60 14.09 -3.95 -12.80
N ILE A 61 13.45 -3.64 -11.66
CA ILE A 61 12.71 -2.40 -11.42
C ILE A 61 13.30 -1.69 -10.21
N ALA A 62 14.37 -0.92 -10.41
CA ALA A 62 15.05 -0.21 -9.34
C ALA A 62 14.16 0.78 -8.57
N SER A 63 13.09 1.30 -9.20
CA SER A 63 12.08 2.15 -8.55
C SER A 63 11.29 1.44 -7.45
N LEU A 64 11.29 0.10 -7.40
CA LEU A 64 10.70 -0.66 -6.30
C LEU A 64 11.40 -0.40 -4.97
N LEU A 65 12.71 -0.14 -4.96
CA LEU A 65 13.45 0.23 -3.73
C LEU A 65 12.99 1.57 -3.14
N GLN A 66 12.33 2.38 -3.96
CA GLN A 66 11.67 3.63 -3.56
C GLN A 66 10.16 3.43 -3.30
N GLY A 67 9.71 2.18 -3.26
CA GLY A 67 8.31 1.80 -3.09
C GLY A 67 7.40 2.23 -4.24
N ARG A 68 7.89 2.29 -5.48
CA ARG A 68 7.11 2.74 -6.65
C ARG A 68 7.02 1.64 -7.69
N LEU A 69 5.80 1.42 -8.20
CA LEU A 69 5.53 0.43 -9.24
C LEU A 69 4.49 0.99 -10.22
N THR A 70 4.77 1.06 -11.51
CA THR A 70 3.76 1.45 -12.51
C THR A 70 2.84 0.27 -12.85
N LYS A 71 1.69 0.55 -13.48
CA LYS A 71 0.84 -0.54 -13.99
C LYS A 71 1.55 -1.33 -15.09
N SER A 72 2.33 -0.66 -15.93
CA SER A 72 3.15 -1.31 -16.96
C SER A 72 4.21 -2.23 -16.34
N ASP A 73 4.89 -1.79 -15.28
CA ASP A 73 5.89 -2.60 -14.60
C ASP A 73 5.29 -3.92 -14.10
N LEU A 74 4.11 -3.87 -13.49
CA LEU A 74 3.43 -5.07 -12.99
C LEU A 74 3.04 -6.02 -14.14
N THR A 75 2.54 -5.47 -15.26
CA THR A 75 2.27 -6.28 -16.46
C THR A 75 3.55 -6.92 -17.00
N ASN A 76 4.68 -6.20 -16.99
CA ASN A 76 5.98 -6.73 -17.44
C ASN A 76 6.49 -7.85 -16.52
N ILE A 77 6.38 -7.69 -15.19
CA ILE A 77 6.69 -8.74 -14.21
C ILE A 77 5.89 -10.00 -14.53
N TRP A 78 4.59 -9.84 -14.72
CA TRP A 78 3.68 -10.95 -15.00
C TRP A 78 3.77 -11.45 -16.44
N SER A 79 4.47 -10.77 -17.34
CA SER A 79 4.78 -11.28 -18.68
C SER A 79 6.04 -12.16 -18.72
N SER A 80 6.79 -12.23 -17.62
CA SER A 80 7.94 -13.13 -17.52
C SER A 80 7.52 -14.60 -17.57
N GLU A 81 8.40 -15.46 -18.07
CA GLU A 81 8.16 -16.91 -18.17
C GLU A 81 7.64 -17.51 -16.87
N LYS A 82 8.23 -17.10 -15.74
CA LYS A 82 7.91 -17.59 -14.39
C LYS A 82 6.52 -17.19 -13.88
N PHE A 83 6.00 -16.03 -14.29
CA PHE A 83 4.79 -15.44 -13.72
C PHE A 83 3.67 -15.18 -14.75
N SER A 84 3.86 -15.63 -15.99
CA SER A 84 2.93 -15.53 -17.13
C SER A 84 1.48 -15.95 -16.82
N HIS A 85 1.31 -16.95 -15.97
CA HIS A 85 0.00 -17.47 -15.58
C HIS A 85 -0.87 -16.45 -14.82
N PHE A 86 -0.29 -15.39 -14.22
CA PHE A 86 -1.07 -14.34 -13.57
C PHE A 86 -1.78 -13.40 -14.54
N LEU A 87 -1.32 -13.28 -15.79
CA LEU A 87 -1.88 -12.34 -16.77
C LEU A 87 -3.36 -12.60 -17.06
N GLN A 88 -3.79 -13.87 -17.05
CA GLN A 88 -5.19 -14.25 -17.29
C GLN A 88 -6.15 -13.63 -16.25
N HIS A 89 -5.65 -13.32 -15.06
CA HIS A 89 -6.41 -12.77 -13.95
C HIS A 89 -5.76 -11.49 -13.38
N GLU A 90 -5.05 -10.74 -14.23
CA GLU A 90 -4.27 -9.56 -13.84
C GLU A 90 -5.07 -8.56 -13.00
N GLU A 91 -6.28 -8.21 -13.44
CA GLU A 91 -7.11 -7.24 -12.73
C GLU A 91 -7.58 -7.75 -11.36
N TYR A 92 -7.85 -9.05 -11.24
CA TYR A 92 -8.19 -9.67 -9.97
C TYR A 92 -7.01 -9.57 -8.99
N PHE A 93 -5.81 -10.00 -9.41
CA PHE A 93 -4.63 -9.96 -8.55
C PHE A 93 -4.23 -8.53 -8.17
N ARG A 94 -4.38 -7.57 -9.08
CA ARG A 94 -4.20 -6.14 -8.76
C ARG A 94 -5.11 -5.69 -7.64
N GLN A 95 -6.40 -5.99 -7.74
CA GLN A 95 -7.37 -5.60 -6.73
C GLN A 95 -7.17 -6.35 -5.41
N LEU A 96 -6.73 -7.60 -5.47
CA LEU A 96 -6.38 -8.40 -4.30
C LEU A 96 -5.22 -7.76 -3.53
N LEU A 97 -4.16 -7.35 -4.25
CA LEU A 97 -3.01 -6.67 -3.65
C LEU A 97 -3.37 -5.31 -3.06
N VAL A 98 -4.30 -4.58 -3.68
CA VAL A 98 -4.83 -3.33 -3.12
C VAL A 98 -5.68 -3.60 -1.88
N TYR A 99 -6.52 -4.63 -1.89
CA TYR A 99 -7.37 -5.01 -0.75
C TYR A 99 -6.55 -5.35 0.50
N TYR A 100 -5.40 -6.01 0.33
CA TYR A 100 -4.50 -6.37 1.44
C TYR A 100 -3.52 -5.25 1.85
N ASP A 101 -3.66 -4.03 1.31
CA ASP A 101 -2.74 -2.91 1.51
C ASP A 101 -1.27 -3.19 1.11
N ILE A 102 -1.05 -4.14 0.21
CA ILE A 102 0.29 -4.42 -0.36
C ILE A 102 0.63 -3.36 -1.41
N LEU A 103 -0.34 -3.07 -2.28
CA LEU A 103 -0.29 -1.95 -3.22
C LEU A 103 -1.22 -0.85 -2.73
N SER A 104 -0.75 0.40 -2.76
CA SER A 104 -1.60 1.56 -2.52
C SER A 104 -1.81 2.35 -3.81
N GLU A 105 -3.07 2.60 -4.15
CA GLU A 105 -3.43 3.47 -5.26
C GLU A 105 -3.19 4.94 -4.89
N VAL A 106 -2.47 5.66 -5.75
CA VAL A 106 -2.33 7.11 -5.60
C VAL A 106 -3.62 7.78 -6.07
N ARG A 107 -4.41 8.32 -5.14
CA ARG A 107 -5.70 9.00 -5.38
C ARG A 107 -5.53 10.51 -5.35
N ARG A 108 -4.99 11.08 -6.43
CA ARG A 108 -4.85 12.53 -6.52
C ARG A 108 -6.21 13.19 -6.72
N TYR A 109 -6.35 14.38 -6.14
CA TYR A 109 -7.47 15.28 -6.40
C TYR A 109 -6.93 16.56 -7.04
N ASP A 110 -7.53 16.98 -8.15
CA ASP A 110 -7.35 18.32 -8.67
C ASP A 110 -8.03 19.31 -7.71
N ARG A 111 -7.23 20.15 -7.04
CA ARG A 111 -7.74 21.14 -6.08
C ARG A 111 -8.64 22.20 -6.72
N LYS A 112 -8.57 22.42 -8.05
CA LYS A 112 -9.40 23.39 -8.76
C LYS A 112 -10.72 22.80 -9.21
N SER A 113 -10.70 21.58 -9.77
CA SER A 113 -11.91 20.94 -10.29
C SER A 113 -12.58 19.95 -9.33
N GLY A 114 -11.93 19.62 -8.22
CA GLY A 114 -12.36 18.57 -7.29
C GLY A 114 -12.28 17.16 -7.87
N LYS A 115 -11.84 17.00 -9.12
CA LYS A 115 -11.84 15.70 -9.82
C LYS A 115 -10.66 14.83 -9.41
N LYS A 116 -10.89 13.52 -9.37
CA LYS A 116 -9.83 12.54 -9.16
C LYS A 116 -8.90 12.52 -10.38
N ILE A 117 -7.60 12.74 -10.18
CA ILE A 117 -6.57 12.56 -11.20
C ILE A 117 -6.14 11.10 -11.12
N TYR A 118 -6.34 10.37 -12.21
CA TYR A 118 -5.83 9.02 -12.34
C TYR A 118 -4.31 9.04 -12.43
N VAL A 119 -3.64 8.27 -11.58
CA VAL A 119 -2.19 8.11 -11.60
C VAL A 119 -1.88 6.67 -11.94
N ASP A 120 -1.08 6.46 -12.99
CA ASP A 120 -0.72 5.13 -13.47
C ASP A 120 0.41 4.47 -12.66
N ARG A 121 0.31 4.56 -11.33
CA ARG A 121 1.30 3.96 -10.42
C ARG A 121 0.70 3.58 -9.08
N TYR A 122 1.26 2.53 -8.52
CA TYR A 122 1.09 2.09 -7.16
C TYR A 122 2.27 2.54 -6.30
N ILE A 123 1.99 2.66 -5.00
CA ILE A 123 3.01 2.66 -3.96
C ILE A 123 3.07 1.25 -3.36
N VAL A 124 4.28 0.76 -3.10
CA VAL A 124 4.56 -0.51 -2.42
C VAL A 124 5.31 -0.17 -1.12
N PRO A 125 4.61 0.19 -0.02
CA PRO A 125 5.26 0.81 1.13
C PRO A 125 6.30 -0.08 1.80
N CYS A 126 6.06 -1.40 1.84
CA CYS A 126 6.98 -2.37 2.42
C CYS A 126 8.30 -2.50 1.67
N MET A 127 8.39 -1.99 0.43
CA MET A 127 9.60 -2.00 -0.39
C MET A 127 10.43 -0.71 -0.23
N ILE A 128 9.96 0.26 0.56
CA ILE A 128 10.70 1.49 0.86
C ILE A 128 11.80 1.14 1.86
N THR A 129 13.02 0.96 1.37
CA THR A 129 14.19 0.60 2.21
C THR A 129 15.18 1.75 2.37
N THR A 130 14.93 2.88 1.71
CA THR A 130 15.76 4.07 1.81
C THR A 130 15.75 4.62 3.23
N GLN A 131 16.94 4.94 3.74
CA GLN A 131 17.11 5.63 5.02
C GLN A 131 17.09 7.14 4.82
N ASN A 132 16.64 7.88 5.83
CA ASN A 132 16.67 9.34 5.79
C ASN A 132 18.12 9.83 5.89
N THR A 133 18.62 10.42 4.82
CA THR A 133 19.97 11.03 4.74
C THR A 133 19.93 12.56 4.77
N THR A 134 18.76 13.16 4.98
CA THR A 134 18.54 14.60 4.88
C THR A 134 18.56 15.28 6.24
N THR A 135 18.92 16.56 6.25
CA THR A 135 18.88 17.39 7.47
C THR A 135 17.50 18.03 7.73
N PHE A 136 16.47 17.58 7.01
CA PHE A 136 15.15 18.18 7.05
C PHE A 136 14.55 18.18 8.46
N VAL A 137 14.70 17.06 9.17
CA VAL A 137 14.19 16.89 10.53
C VAL A 137 14.85 17.90 11.48
N GLU A 138 16.18 17.95 11.54
CA GLU A 138 16.88 18.85 12.45
C GLU A 138 16.56 20.33 12.19
N LYS A 139 16.37 20.70 10.92
CA LYS A 139 16.14 22.10 10.52
C LYS A 139 14.71 22.59 10.73
N HIS A 140 13.73 21.70 10.56
CA HIS A 140 12.32 22.08 10.46
C HIS A 140 11.41 21.55 11.58
N LEU A 141 11.80 20.47 12.27
CA LEU A 141 11.05 19.95 13.41
C LEU A 141 11.53 20.58 14.72
N THR A 142 11.47 21.91 14.78
CA THR A 142 11.79 22.70 15.98
C THR A 142 10.52 23.31 16.57
N SER A 143 10.49 23.55 17.88
CA SER A 143 9.30 24.00 18.62
C SER A 143 8.67 25.30 18.09
N GLY A 144 9.46 26.17 17.45
CA GLY A 144 8.98 27.40 16.82
C GLY A 144 8.45 27.25 15.38
N LYS A 145 8.62 26.08 14.75
CA LYS A 145 8.32 25.86 13.33
C LYS A 145 7.31 24.75 13.06
N CYS A 146 6.96 23.95 14.07
CA CYS A 146 5.99 22.88 13.90
C CYS A 146 5.10 22.66 15.11
N VAL A 147 3.90 22.14 14.86
CA VAL A 147 3.03 21.54 15.88
C VAL A 147 3.07 20.03 15.70
N GLY A 148 3.30 19.29 16.78
CA GLY A 148 3.45 17.84 16.74
C GLY A 148 2.49 17.11 17.68
N PHE A 149 2.00 15.96 17.22
CA PHE A 149 1.27 14.99 18.02
C PHE A 149 2.05 13.67 18.01
N VAL A 150 2.21 13.05 19.17
CA VAL A 150 2.89 11.77 19.31
C VAL A 150 1.92 10.76 19.90
N PHE A 151 1.73 9.65 19.20
CA PHE A 151 0.90 8.53 19.62
C PHE A 151 1.82 7.39 20.04
N THR A 152 1.67 6.92 21.28
CA THR A 152 2.46 5.82 21.83
C THR A 152 1.58 4.59 21.96
N PHE A 153 2.04 3.48 21.39
CA PHE A 153 1.39 2.19 21.51
C PHE A 153 1.73 1.58 22.88
N SER A 154 0.78 0.86 23.47
CA SER A 154 1.01 0.10 24.71
C SER A 154 1.96 -1.08 24.52
N ALA A 155 2.10 -1.57 23.29
CA ALA A 155 3.07 -2.58 22.91
C ALA A 155 4.50 -2.01 22.86
N SER A 156 5.51 -2.89 22.89
CA SER A 156 6.94 -2.52 22.81
C SER A 156 7.32 -1.90 21.47
N ASP A 157 6.58 -2.25 20.41
CA ASP A 157 6.84 -1.83 19.04
C ASP A 157 5.53 -1.58 18.30
N VAL A 158 5.57 -0.69 17.31
CA VAL A 158 4.48 -0.54 16.35
C VAL A 158 4.45 -1.79 15.45
N PRO A 159 3.30 -2.45 15.27
CA PRO A 159 3.17 -3.53 14.29
C PRO A 159 3.68 -3.15 12.89
N ASP A 160 4.50 -3.99 12.27
CA ASP A 160 5.24 -3.70 11.02
C ASP A 160 4.38 -3.19 9.85
N ALA A 161 3.12 -3.61 9.79
CA ALA A 161 2.19 -3.19 8.76
C ALA A 161 1.68 -1.74 8.96
N ILE A 162 1.67 -1.22 10.18
CA ILE A 162 1.12 0.11 10.48
C ILE A 162 1.90 1.23 9.80
N PRO A 163 3.24 1.32 9.90
CA PRO A 163 4.02 2.35 9.18
C PRO A 163 3.73 2.32 7.68
N CYS A 164 3.70 1.12 7.09
CA CYS A 164 3.39 0.92 5.68
C CYS A 164 2.00 1.46 5.30
N ARG A 165 0.97 1.12 6.09
CA ARG A 165 -0.42 1.54 5.85
C ARG A 165 -0.64 3.04 6.06
N ILE A 166 0.04 3.63 7.05
CA ILE A 166 -0.01 5.07 7.28
C ILE A 166 0.64 5.83 6.12
N ILE A 167 1.84 5.42 5.70
CA ILE A 167 2.53 6.01 4.54
C ILE A 167 1.67 5.86 3.28
N ALA A 168 1.13 4.67 3.01
CA ALA A 168 0.22 4.43 1.89
C ALA A 168 -0.98 5.40 1.90
N SER A 169 -1.61 5.56 3.06
CA SER A 169 -2.78 6.43 3.22
C SER A 169 -2.42 7.90 2.93
N ILE A 170 -1.29 8.38 3.45
CA ILE A 170 -0.79 9.75 3.24
C ILE A 170 -0.46 10.00 1.77
N LEU A 171 0.30 9.09 1.15
CA LEU A 171 0.72 9.20 -0.24
C LEU A 171 -0.44 9.02 -1.23
N SER A 172 -1.53 8.40 -0.79
CA SER A 172 -2.74 8.34 -1.61
C SER A 172 -3.36 9.72 -1.81
N ILE A 173 -3.11 10.70 -0.92
CA ILE A 173 -3.75 12.03 -0.96
C ILE A 173 -2.76 13.13 -1.36
N TRP A 174 -1.57 13.14 -0.76
CA TRP A 174 -0.61 14.24 -0.88
C TRP A 174 0.66 13.86 -1.65
N ASN A 175 1.30 14.87 -2.24
CA ASN A 175 2.58 14.68 -2.91
C ASN A 175 3.72 14.67 -1.90
N VAL A 176 4.65 13.73 -2.10
CA VAL A 176 5.93 13.72 -1.39
C VAL A 176 6.61 15.07 -1.54
N LYS A 177 7.14 15.56 -0.42
CA LYS A 177 7.94 16.77 -0.36
C LYS A 177 9.32 16.46 -0.94
N ASN A 178 9.76 17.28 -1.89
CA ASN A 178 11.15 17.29 -2.32
C ASN A 178 11.93 18.31 -1.47
N TYR A 179 13.09 17.89 -0.95
CA TYR A 179 14.02 18.72 -0.18
C TYR A 179 15.44 18.42 -0.65
N GLU A 180 16.16 19.46 -1.12
CA GLU A 180 17.53 19.31 -1.63
C GLU A 180 17.66 18.23 -2.73
N ASN A 181 16.68 18.18 -3.65
CA ASN A 181 16.55 17.18 -4.72
C ASN A 181 16.29 15.74 -4.24
N VAL A 182 16.02 15.53 -2.95
CA VAL A 182 15.65 14.24 -2.37
C VAL A 182 14.15 14.22 -2.04
N ASP A 183 13.46 13.19 -2.52
CA ASP A 183 12.08 12.94 -2.09
C ASP A 183 12.09 12.43 -0.65
N LEU A 184 11.37 13.12 0.23
CA LEU A 184 11.28 12.82 1.66
C LEU A 184 10.32 11.63 1.91
N LEU A 185 10.72 10.46 1.42
CA LEU A 185 10.04 9.18 1.57
C LEU A 185 11.08 8.11 1.92
N PHE A 186 11.03 7.64 3.16
CA PHE A 186 11.99 6.69 3.73
C PHE A 186 11.23 5.62 4.52
N SER A 187 11.92 4.54 4.91
CA SER A 187 11.31 3.53 5.77
C SER A 187 10.83 4.16 7.07
N GLY A 188 9.54 4.02 7.37
CA GLY A 188 8.91 4.61 8.55
C GLY A 188 8.82 6.14 8.56
N PHE A 189 9.13 6.83 7.47
CA PHE A 189 9.10 8.30 7.42
C PHE A 189 8.55 8.81 6.09
N VAL A 190 7.67 9.81 6.17
CA VAL A 190 7.21 10.54 5.00
C VAL A 190 6.99 12.01 5.33
N ALA A 191 7.44 12.90 4.45
CA ALA A 191 7.00 14.28 4.44
C ALA A 191 6.24 14.59 3.14
N VAL A 192 5.09 15.25 3.26
CA VAL A 192 4.23 15.62 2.14
C VAL A 192 3.82 17.08 2.19
N VAL A 193 3.48 17.61 1.01
CA VAL A 193 2.97 18.97 0.88
C VAL A 193 1.49 19.03 1.19
N LEU A 194 1.12 19.57 2.37
CA LEU A 194 -0.28 19.81 2.73
C LEU A 194 -0.86 20.96 1.93
N ASP A 195 -0.22 22.13 1.97
CA ASP A 195 -0.68 23.32 1.25
C ASP A 195 0.49 24.28 0.94
N ARG A 196 0.21 25.53 0.59
CA ARG A 196 1.24 26.53 0.24
C ARG A 196 2.10 26.95 1.43
N LYS A 197 1.61 26.80 2.66
CA LYS A 197 2.21 27.25 3.92
C LYS A 197 2.61 26.09 4.83
N HIS A 198 2.11 24.88 4.61
CA HIS A 198 2.32 23.76 5.52
C HIS A 198 2.82 22.52 4.79
N ASP A 199 3.67 21.77 5.48
CA ASP A 199 4.05 20.39 5.16
C ASP A 199 3.58 19.47 6.32
N LEU A 200 3.23 18.23 6.01
CA LEU A 200 2.94 17.18 6.99
C LEU A 200 4.12 16.24 7.04
N VAL A 201 4.59 15.92 8.23
CA VAL A 201 5.62 14.92 8.46
C VAL A 201 5.02 13.83 9.32
N VAL A 202 5.19 12.58 8.91
CA VAL A 202 4.86 11.42 9.73
C VAL A 202 6.09 10.56 9.85
N ARG A 203 6.43 10.20 11.08
CA ARG A 203 7.54 9.30 11.40
C ARG A 203 7.09 8.24 12.39
N THR A 204 7.57 7.02 12.20
CA THR A 204 7.35 5.90 13.10
C THR A 204 8.69 5.47 13.67
N GLU A 205 8.77 5.37 14.99
CA GLU A 205 10.00 5.05 15.71
C GLU A 205 9.64 4.23 16.95
N HIS A 206 10.20 3.03 17.07
CA HIS A 206 9.87 2.06 18.13
C HIS A 206 8.36 1.81 18.26
N ASN A 207 7.77 2.16 19.40
CA ASN A 207 6.34 2.09 19.67
C ASN A 207 5.60 3.41 19.45
N THR A 208 6.18 4.36 18.72
CA THR A 208 5.59 5.68 18.50
C THR A 208 5.29 5.97 17.04
N VAL A 209 4.19 6.68 16.82
CA VAL A 209 3.87 7.36 15.57
C VAL A 209 3.79 8.84 15.88
N ALA A 210 4.68 9.63 15.30
CA ALA A 210 4.68 11.08 15.46
C ALA A 210 4.25 11.76 14.17
N VAL A 211 3.34 12.73 14.30
CA VAL A 211 2.73 13.49 13.21
C VAL A 211 2.98 14.97 13.47
N TYR A 212 3.61 15.66 12.53
CA TYR A 212 3.96 17.06 12.64
C TYR A 212 3.39 17.86 11.49
N ILE A 213 2.84 19.03 11.79
CA ILE A 213 2.53 20.07 10.81
C ILE A 213 3.64 21.11 10.89
N VAL A 214 4.40 21.23 9.81
CA VAL A 214 5.56 22.13 9.71
C VAL A 214 5.15 23.38 8.94
N HIS A 215 5.39 24.56 9.51
CA HIS A 215 5.21 25.84 8.85
C HIS A 215 6.37 26.13 7.90
N LYS A 216 6.05 26.44 6.65
CA LYS A 216 7.01 26.91 5.65
C LYS A 216 7.39 28.33 5.99
N GLU A 217 8.67 28.59 6.13
CA GLU A 217 9.18 29.96 6.18
C GLU A 217 8.76 30.68 4.90
N LYS A 218 8.25 31.92 5.04
CA LYS A 218 8.17 32.80 3.88
C LYS A 218 9.60 32.98 3.40
N LYS A 219 9.87 32.65 2.13
CA LYS A 219 11.06 33.18 1.47
C LYS A 219 10.96 34.70 1.57
N SER A 220 11.79 35.28 2.43
CA SER A 220 12.13 36.71 2.45
C SER A 220 12.82 37.08 1.16
#